data_AF-A0A6B3HYA4-F1
#
_entry.id   AF-A0A6B3HYA4-F1
#
_cell.length_a   1.000
_cell.length_b   1.000
_cell.length_c   1.000
_cell.angle_alpha   90.00
_cell.angle_beta   90.00
_cell.angle_gamma   90.00
#
_symmetry.space_group_name_H-M   'P 1'
#
loop_
_entity.id
_entity.type
_entity.pdbx_description
1 polymer ?
#
loop_
_entity_poly.entity_id
_entity_poly.type
_entity_poly.pdbx_seq_one_letter_code
_entity_poly.pdbx_strand_id
1 'polypeptide(L)'
;MKIRRVLATAVAIAVTTPAVMLSVTPAFADTEPAAQPQAKPTVKELEKAAAEAQKAYDEAVAAEKVARKVVDEALSDSAPLAVAAKAARKAAEDAATAKTTADQAVTDAKAALDALPAEPTPEEKAAAEKTLAEAETAATAAATAKTTADAEA
;
A
#
# COMPACT_ATOMS: atom_id res chain seq x y z
N MET A 1 12.80 -11.75 19.66
CA MET A 1 14.18 -11.85 19.14
C MET A 1 14.47 -10.65 18.25
N LYS A 2 15.69 -10.11 18.36
CA LYS A 2 16.13 -8.78 17.89
C LYS A 2 16.07 -8.63 16.37
N ILE A 3 15.36 -7.59 15.92
CA ILE A 3 15.40 -7.10 14.54
C ILE A 3 16.74 -6.38 14.35
N ARG A 4 17.66 -6.99 13.61
CA ARG A 4 18.92 -6.34 13.20
C ARG A 4 18.70 -5.63 11.87
N ARG A 5 18.26 -4.36 11.93
CA ARG A 5 18.38 -3.43 10.80
C ARG A 5 19.73 -2.72 10.92
N VAL A 6 20.66 -3.11 10.07
CA VAL A 6 22.03 -2.63 9.90
C VAL A 6 22.27 -2.82 8.39
N LEU A 7 22.63 -1.88 7.54
CA LEU A 7 23.30 -0.59 7.64
C LEU A 7 22.89 0.22 6.40
N ALA A 8 22.53 1.50 6.56
CA ALA A 8 22.42 2.42 5.44
C ALA A 8 23.84 2.85 5.05
N THR A 9 24.36 2.31 3.94
CA THR A 9 25.64 2.76 3.38
C THR A 9 25.37 4.00 2.53
N ALA A 10 25.34 5.16 3.19
CA ALA A 10 25.42 6.45 2.52
C ALA A 10 26.83 6.60 1.92
N VAL A 11 26.96 6.41 0.61
CA VAL A 11 28.17 6.78 -0.13
C VAL A 11 28.19 8.31 -0.19
N ALA A 12 28.82 8.92 0.82
CA ALA A 12 29.23 10.31 0.76
C ALA A 12 30.32 10.41 -0.31
N ILE A 13 29.94 10.92 -1.48
CA ILE A 13 30.90 11.35 -2.50
C ILE A 13 31.62 12.54 -1.87
N ALA A 14 32.81 12.30 -1.33
CA ALA A 14 33.70 13.34 -0.84
C ALA A 14 34.17 14.18 -2.04
N VAL A 15 33.37 15.19 -2.40
CA VAL A 15 33.81 16.29 -3.26
C VAL A 15 34.79 17.11 -2.43
N THR A 16 36.05 16.70 -2.47
CA THR A 16 37.19 17.42 -1.92
C THR A 16 37.39 18.70 -2.74
N THR A 17 36.62 19.73 -2.42
CA THR A 17 36.93 21.10 -2.81
C THR A 17 37.95 21.64 -1.81
N PRO A 18 39.18 22.01 -2.22
CA PRO A 18 40.05 22.75 -1.34
C PRO A 18 39.49 24.16 -1.20
N ALA A 19 38.93 24.46 -0.03
CA ALA A 19 38.69 25.81 0.43
C ALA A 19 40.04 26.51 0.61
N VAL A 20 40.55 27.11 -0.48
CA VAL A 20 41.71 27.99 -0.44
C VAL A 20 41.30 29.26 0.30
N MET A 21 41.93 29.45 1.45
CA MET A 21 41.92 30.63 2.30
C MET A 21 41.96 31.93 1.49
N LEU A 22 40.85 32.67 1.51
CA LEU A 22 40.65 33.93 0.81
C LEU A 22 41.09 35.13 1.69
N SER A 23 42.35 35.13 2.11
CA SER A 23 42.98 36.28 2.79
C SER A 23 44.48 36.35 2.49
N VAL A 24 44.81 36.81 1.29
CA VAL A 24 46.13 37.37 0.98
C VAL A 24 45.91 38.66 0.21
N THR A 25 46.54 39.71 0.71
CA THR A 25 46.57 41.11 0.23
C THR A 25 46.92 41.25 -1.26
N PRO A 26 46.51 42.33 -1.95
CA PRO A 26 46.81 42.51 -3.37
C PRO A 26 48.24 43.02 -3.53
N ALA A 27 49.18 42.12 -3.72
CA ALA A 27 50.43 42.42 -4.39
C ALA A 27 50.26 42.05 -5.86
N PHE A 28 50.07 43.06 -6.72
CA PHE A 28 50.15 42.90 -8.16
C PHE A 28 51.54 42.36 -8.53
N ALA A 29 51.63 41.05 -8.71
CA ALA A 29 52.70 40.39 -9.41
C ALA A 29 52.05 39.55 -10.52
N ASP A 30 52.48 39.85 -11.72
CA ASP A 30 52.12 39.27 -13.00
C ASP A 30 52.41 37.76 -13.01
N THR A 31 51.47 36.96 -12.50
CA THR A 31 51.50 35.50 -12.67
C THR A 31 50.12 35.06 -13.08
N GLU A 32 49.92 34.99 -14.40
CA GLU A 32 48.91 34.15 -15.03
C GLU A 32 48.85 32.80 -14.28
N PRO A 33 47.69 32.35 -13.79
CA PRO A 33 47.62 31.04 -13.16
C PRO A 33 47.98 30.01 -14.24
N ALA A 34 49.18 29.46 -14.15
CA ALA A 34 49.63 28.40 -15.04
C ALA A 34 48.54 27.32 -15.07
N ALA A 35 47.93 27.12 -16.23
CA ALA A 35 46.95 26.07 -16.43
C ALA A 35 47.59 24.75 -15.99
N GLN A 36 47.10 24.17 -14.89
CA GLN A 36 47.57 22.85 -14.50
C GLN A 36 47.25 21.89 -15.64
N PRO A 37 48.23 21.19 -16.22
CA PRO A 37 47.95 20.23 -17.27
C PRO A 37 47.17 19.07 -16.64
N GLN A 38 45.85 19.08 -16.80
CA GLN A 38 45.05 17.88 -16.61
C GLN A 38 45.54 16.89 -17.66
N ALA A 39 46.32 15.89 -17.22
CA ALA A 39 46.76 14.81 -18.09
C ALA A 39 45.51 14.17 -18.71
N LYS A 40 45.34 14.33 -20.03
CA LYS A 40 44.22 13.73 -20.73
C LYS A 40 44.38 12.22 -20.67
N PRO A 41 43.33 11.46 -20.29
CA PRO A 41 43.39 10.01 -20.31
C PRO A 41 43.72 9.53 -21.73
N THR A 42 44.54 8.49 -21.79
CA THR A 42 44.88 7.83 -23.05
C THR A 42 43.66 7.08 -23.59
N VAL A 43 43.63 6.83 -24.91
CA VAL A 43 42.53 6.08 -25.55
C VAL A 43 42.34 4.71 -24.90
N LYS A 44 43.42 4.03 -24.53
CA LYS A 44 43.38 2.72 -23.86
C LYS A 44 42.74 2.77 -22.47
N GLU A 45 42.95 3.86 -21.72
CA GLU A 45 42.32 4.06 -20.41
C GLU A 45 40.82 4.33 -20.56
N LEU A 46 40.42 5.07 -21.60
CA LEU A 46 39.01 5.29 -21.94
C LEU A 46 38.31 4.00 -22.36
N GLU A 47 38.95 3.16 -23.18
CA GLU A 47 38.41 1.86 -23.59
C GLU A 47 38.20 0.92 -22.40
N LYS A 48 39.17 0.87 -21.47
CA LYS A 48 39.03 0.08 -20.25
C LYS A 48 37.88 0.60 -19.38
N ALA A 49 37.79 1.92 -19.18
CA ALA A 49 36.70 2.52 -18.42
C ALA A 49 35.33 2.26 -19.05
N ALA A 50 35.24 2.32 -20.38
CA ALA A 50 34.02 2.00 -21.12
C ALA A 50 33.61 0.52 -20.95
N ALA A 51 34.57 -0.41 -21.01
CA ALA A 51 34.31 -1.83 -20.80
C ALA A 51 33.85 -2.13 -19.37
N GLU A 52 34.45 -1.49 -18.36
CA GLU A 52 34.04 -1.60 -16.96
C GLU A 52 32.64 -1.00 -16.73
N ALA A 53 32.35 0.15 -17.34
CA ALA A 53 31.03 0.78 -17.27
C ALA A 53 29.94 -0.08 -17.95
N GLN A 54 30.24 -0.64 -19.12
CA GLN A 54 29.33 -1.54 -19.83
C GLN A 54 29.02 -2.78 -18.98
N LYS A 55 30.04 -3.39 -18.38
CA LYS A 55 29.85 -4.54 -17.48
C LYS A 55 28.97 -4.19 -16.29
N ALA A 56 29.23 -3.06 -15.63
CA ALA A 56 28.43 -2.61 -14.50
C ALA A 56 26.97 -2.32 -14.90
N TYR A 57 26.77 -1.75 -16.09
CA TYR A 57 25.44 -1.51 -16.65
C TYR A 57 24.69 -2.83 -16.91
N ASP A 58 25.34 -3.79 -17.57
CA ASP A 58 24.74 -5.09 -17.90
C ASP A 58 24.36 -5.87 -16.62
N GLU A 59 25.21 -5.82 -15.59
CA GLU A 59 24.92 -6.37 -14.26
C GLU A 59 23.73 -5.67 -13.60
N ALA A 60 23.66 -4.34 -13.68
CA ALA A 60 22.56 -3.56 -13.12
C ALA A 60 21.22 -3.85 -13.84
N VAL A 61 21.21 -3.95 -15.17
CA VAL A 61 20.01 -4.30 -15.95
C VAL A 61 19.55 -5.72 -15.63
N ALA A 62 20.48 -6.67 -15.49
CA ALA A 62 20.14 -8.02 -15.06
C ALA A 62 19.50 -8.03 -13.66
N ALA A 63 20.06 -7.26 -12.72
CA ALA A 63 19.50 -7.10 -11.37
C ALA A 63 18.12 -6.43 -11.38
N GLU A 64 17.92 -5.38 -12.17
CA GLU A 64 16.62 -4.71 -12.33
C GLU A 64 15.57 -5.70 -12.84
N LYS A 65 15.90 -6.50 -13.87
CA LYS A 65 14.96 -7.46 -14.45
C LYS A 65 14.49 -8.50 -13.43
N VAL A 66 15.39 -8.97 -12.56
CA VAL A 66 15.04 -9.89 -11.47
C VAL A 66 14.17 -9.17 -10.43
N ALA A 67 14.55 -7.96 -10.03
CA ALA A 67 13.79 -7.18 -9.06
C ALA A 67 12.37 -6.85 -9.54
N ARG A 68 12.22 -6.46 -10.81
CA ARG A 68 10.90 -6.18 -11.42
C ARG A 68 9.99 -7.39 -11.41
N LYS A 69 10.50 -8.59 -11.76
CA LYS A 69 9.67 -9.81 -11.68
C LYS A 69 9.08 -10.03 -10.29
N VAL A 70 9.89 -9.85 -9.24
CA VAL A 70 9.42 -9.99 -7.86
C VAL A 70 8.33 -8.96 -7.54
N VAL A 71 8.49 -7.71 -7.99
CA VAL A 71 7.48 -6.66 -7.80
C VAL A 71 6.20 -6.96 -8.59
N ASP A 72 6.33 -7.36 -9.85
CA ASP A 72 5.19 -7.67 -10.72
C ASP A 72 4.38 -8.85 -10.17
N GLU A 73 5.06 -9.89 -9.67
CA GLU A 73 4.42 -11.04 -9.01
C GLU A 73 3.72 -10.61 -7.71
N ALA A 74 4.37 -9.78 -6.89
CA ALA A 74 3.82 -9.28 -5.63
C ALA A 74 2.61 -8.34 -5.82
N LEU A 75 2.56 -7.60 -6.94
CA LEU A 75 1.46 -6.71 -7.30
C LEU A 75 0.41 -7.37 -8.20
N SER A 76 0.62 -8.63 -8.59
CA SER A 76 -0.34 -9.35 -9.43
C SER A 76 -1.69 -9.53 -8.73
N ASP A 77 -2.76 -9.61 -9.51
CA ASP A 77 -4.11 -9.87 -9.00
C ASP A 77 -4.27 -11.24 -8.32
N SER A 78 -3.36 -12.16 -8.63
CA SER A 78 -3.25 -13.49 -8.03
C SER A 78 -2.35 -13.50 -6.80
N ALA A 79 -1.68 -12.39 -6.47
CA ALA A 79 -0.88 -12.29 -5.26
C ALA A 79 -1.78 -12.60 -4.05
N PRO A 80 -1.31 -13.38 -3.06
CA PRO A 80 -2.14 -13.82 -1.94
C PRO A 80 -2.86 -12.68 -1.22
N LEU A 81 -2.21 -11.52 -1.06
CA LEU A 81 -2.83 -10.33 -0.46
C LEU A 81 -3.92 -9.72 -1.33
N ALA A 82 -3.74 -9.67 -2.66
CA ALA A 82 -4.76 -9.16 -3.57
C ALA A 82 -5.99 -10.07 -3.58
N VAL A 83 -5.78 -11.39 -3.57
CA VAL A 83 -6.86 -12.39 -3.48
C VAL A 83 -7.60 -12.27 -2.14
N ALA A 84 -6.87 -12.19 -1.03
CA ALA A 84 -7.45 -12.02 0.30
C ALA A 84 -8.26 -10.73 0.40
N ALA A 85 -7.73 -9.60 -0.10
CA ALA A 85 -8.44 -8.33 -0.10
C ALA A 85 -9.72 -8.38 -0.96
N LYS A 86 -9.69 -9.03 -2.12
CA LYS A 86 -10.90 -9.23 -2.94
C LYS A 86 -11.95 -10.08 -2.22
N ALA A 87 -11.52 -11.16 -1.56
CA ALA A 87 -12.42 -12.02 -0.80
C ALA A 87 -13.05 -11.28 0.39
N ALA A 88 -12.26 -10.52 1.15
CA ALA A 88 -12.75 -9.75 2.29
C ALA A 88 -13.74 -8.65 1.86
N ARG A 89 -13.45 -7.90 0.79
CA ARG A 89 -14.39 -6.93 0.21
C ARG A 89 -15.70 -7.58 -0.20
N LYS A 90 -15.65 -8.74 -0.86
CA LYS A 90 -16.85 -9.46 -1.27
C LYS A 90 -17.67 -9.90 -0.05
N ALA A 91 -17.02 -10.38 1.01
CA ALA A 91 -17.69 -10.73 2.25
C ALA A 91 -18.36 -9.52 2.92
N ALA A 92 -17.71 -8.35 2.90
CA ALA A 92 -18.31 -7.10 3.39
C ALA A 92 -19.54 -6.66 2.57
N GLU A 93 -19.48 -6.75 1.25
CA GLU A 93 -20.62 -6.48 0.36
C GLU A 93 -21.80 -7.44 0.62
N ASP A 94 -21.51 -8.73 0.80
CA ASP A 94 -22.52 -9.74 1.12
C ASP A 94 -23.15 -9.50 2.49
N ALA A 95 -22.34 -9.15 3.50
CA ALA A 95 -22.83 -8.81 4.83
C ALA A 95 -23.66 -7.51 4.83
N ALA A 96 -23.28 -6.52 4.03
CA ALA A 96 -24.06 -5.29 3.84
C ALA A 96 -25.43 -5.57 3.20
N THR A 97 -25.46 -6.47 2.20
CA THR A 97 -26.70 -6.92 1.57
C THR A 97 -27.57 -7.67 2.59
N ALA A 98 -26.99 -8.59 3.36
CA ALA A 98 -27.71 -9.33 4.40
C ALA A 98 -28.30 -8.41 5.47
N LYS A 99 -27.56 -7.37 5.90
CA LYS A 99 -28.08 -6.36 6.84
C LYS A 99 -29.26 -5.61 6.25
N THR A 100 -29.16 -5.17 4.99
CA THR A 100 -30.25 -4.47 4.32
C THR A 100 -31.52 -5.31 4.26
N THR A 101 -31.39 -6.60 3.91
CA THR A 101 -32.51 -7.55 3.90
C THR A 101 -33.11 -7.75 5.29
N ALA A 102 -32.28 -7.87 6.33
CA ALA A 102 -32.75 -8.07 7.69
C ALA A 102 -33.46 -6.81 8.26
N ASP A 103 -32.92 -5.61 7.98
CA ASP A 103 -33.56 -4.34 8.35
C ASP A 103 -34.92 -4.17 7.64
N GLN A 104 -35.01 -4.60 6.37
CA GLN A 104 -36.28 -4.62 5.64
C GLN A 104 -37.27 -5.60 6.28
N ALA A 105 -36.83 -6.79 6.67
CA ALA A 105 -37.69 -7.77 7.35
C ALA A 105 -38.25 -7.24 8.67
N VAL A 106 -37.47 -6.46 9.44
CA VAL A 106 -37.98 -5.77 10.65
C VAL A 106 -39.06 -4.76 10.28
N THR A 107 -38.85 -3.99 9.21
CA THR A 107 -39.82 -3.00 8.73
C THR A 107 -41.13 -3.68 8.30
N ASP A 108 -41.02 -4.77 7.54
CA ASP A 108 -42.17 -5.54 7.06
C ASP A 108 -42.92 -6.21 8.22
N ALA A 109 -42.21 -6.75 9.21
CA ALA A 109 -42.82 -7.35 10.40
C ALA A 109 -43.58 -6.31 11.25
N LYS A 110 -43.04 -5.09 11.38
CA LYS A 110 -43.75 -3.97 12.04
C LYS A 110 -45.00 -3.58 11.27
N ALA A 111 -44.90 -3.46 9.94
CA ALA A 111 -46.04 -3.14 9.10
C ALA A 111 -47.14 -4.23 9.18
N ALA A 112 -46.76 -5.51 9.26
CA ALA A 112 -47.71 -6.61 9.43
C ALA A 112 -48.40 -6.56 10.81
N LEU A 113 -47.67 -6.20 11.85
CA LEU A 113 -48.22 -6.01 13.20
C LEU A 113 -49.20 -4.83 13.24
N ASP A 114 -48.88 -3.72 12.58
CA ASP A 114 -49.73 -2.53 12.46
C ASP A 114 -50.98 -2.77 11.57
N ALA A 115 -50.90 -3.71 10.63
CA ALA A 115 -52.00 -4.08 9.74
C ALA A 115 -52.99 -5.08 10.35
N LEU A 116 -52.76 -5.56 11.57
CA LEU A 116 -53.70 -6.43 12.27
C LEU A 116 -55.06 -5.71 12.48
N PRO A 117 -56.17 -6.45 12.44
CA PRO A 117 -57.49 -5.87 12.73
C PRO A 117 -57.55 -5.33 14.17
N ALA A 118 -58.54 -4.48 14.48
CA ALA A 118 -58.69 -3.88 15.81
C ALA A 118 -58.86 -4.90 16.94
N GLU A 119 -59.45 -6.06 16.64
CA GLU A 119 -59.55 -7.22 17.54
C GLU A 119 -58.92 -8.45 16.84
N PRO A 120 -57.57 -8.54 16.83
CA PRO A 120 -56.91 -9.73 16.32
C PRO A 120 -57.10 -10.88 17.30
N THR A 121 -57.11 -12.11 16.80
CA THR A 121 -57.07 -13.27 17.68
C THR A 121 -55.76 -13.28 18.49
N PRO A 122 -55.74 -13.85 19.71
CA PRO A 122 -54.52 -14.00 20.49
C PRO A 122 -53.40 -14.68 19.70
N GLU A 123 -53.77 -15.65 18.85
CA GLU A 123 -52.84 -16.40 18.01
C GLU A 123 -52.22 -15.53 16.90
N GLU A 124 -53.01 -14.71 16.20
CA GLU A 124 -52.51 -13.80 15.17
C GLU A 124 -51.53 -12.77 15.75
N LYS A 125 -51.89 -12.19 16.90
CA LYS A 125 -51.04 -11.23 17.59
C LYS A 125 -49.73 -11.87 18.05
N ALA A 126 -49.79 -13.03 18.68
CA ALA A 126 -48.60 -13.76 19.14
C ALA A 126 -47.69 -14.17 17.97
N ALA A 127 -48.26 -14.57 16.83
CA ALA A 127 -47.50 -14.90 15.64
C ALA A 127 -46.77 -13.67 15.08
N ALA A 128 -47.46 -12.52 14.96
CA ALA A 128 -46.85 -11.28 14.46
C ALA A 128 -45.74 -10.75 15.40
N GLU A 129 -45.97 -10.77 16.72
CA GLU A 129 -44.96 -10.40 17.72
C GLU A 129 -43.73 -11.30 17.65
N LYS A 130 -43.94 -12.62 17.47
CA LYS A 130 -42.85 -13.57 17.29
C LYS A 130 -42.05 -13.29 16.01
N THR A 131 -42.72 -13.03 14.88
CA THR A 131 -42.05 -12.69 13.62
C THR A 131 -41.22 -11.41 13.76
N LEU A 132 -41.73 -10.40 14.46
CA LEU A 132 -40.96 -9.18 14.74
C LEU A 132 -39.71 -9.48 15.58
N ALA A 133 -39.84 -10.26 16.66
CA ALA A 133 -38.71 -10.61 17.51
C ALA A 133 -37.62 -11.42 16.76
N GLU A 134 -38.03 -12.34 15.89
CA GLU A 134 -37.12 -13.09 15.02
C GLU A 134 -36.41 -12.17 14.02
N ALA A 135 -37.15 -11.24 13.41
CA ALA A 135 -36.57 -10.25 12.48
C ALA A 135 -35.57 -9.33 13.18
N GLU A 136 -35.86 -8.82 14.38
CA GLU A 136 -34.97 -7.95 15.15
C GLU A 136 -33.68 -8.68 15.58
N THR A 137 -33.81 -9.97 15.94
CA THR A 137 -32.66 -10.84 16.24
C THR A 137 -31.79 -11.02 15.00
N ALA A 138 -32.40 -11.31 13.84
CA ALA A 138 -31.69 -11.45 12.58
C ALA A 138 -30.99 -10.15 12.15
N ALA A 139 -31.64 -9.00 12.32
CA ALA A 139 -31.06 -7.69 12.02
C ALA A 139 -29.85 -7.38 12.89
N THR A 140 -29.91 -7.71 14.19
CA THR A 140 -28.78 -7.55 15.11
C THR A 140 -27.60 -8.45 14.73
N ALA A 141 -27.88 -9.71 14.40
CA ALA A 141 -26.86 -10.66 13.93
C ALA A 141 -26.22 -10.18 12.61
N ALA A 142 -27.01 -9.72 11.65
CA ALA A 142 -26.53 -9.20 10.38
C ALA A 142 -25.71 -7.91 10.56
N ALA A 143 -26.09 -7.02 11.47
CA ALA A 143 -25.32 -5.82 11.80
C ALA A 143 -23.96 -6.16 12.42
N THR A 144 -23.91 -7.18 13.28
CA THR A 144 -22.66 -7.68 13.86
C THR A 144 -21.77 -8.30 12.79
N ALA A 145 -22.34 -9.16 11.92
CA ALA A 145 -21.62 -9.79 10.82
C ALA A 145 -21.05 -8.74 9.85
N LYS A 146 -21.83 -7.69 9.52
CA LYS A 146 -21.35 -6.57 8.72
C LYS A 146 -20.18 -5.85 9.38
N THR A 147 -20.28 -5.55 10.67
CA THR A 147 -19.20 -4.88 11.42
C THR A 147 -17.91 -5.70 11.38
N THR A 148 -18.01 -7.02 11.56
CA THR A 148 -16.85 -7.92 11.45
C THR A 148 -16.28 -7.94 10.04
N ALA A 149 -17.13 -8.11 9.01
CA ALA A 149 -16.69 -8.18 7.63
C ALA A 149 -16.05 -6.86 7.16
N ASP A 150 -16.60 -5.71 7.57
CA ASP A 150 -16.02 -4.39 7.28
C ASP A 150 -14.66 -4.19 7.96
N ALA A 151 -14.43 -4.79 9.14
CA ALA A 151 -13.14 -4.71 9.83
C ALA A 151 -12.06 -5.59 9.19
N GLU A 152 -12.47 -6.60 8.42
CA GLU A 152 -11.57 -7.54 7.72
C GLU A 152 -11.25 -7.10 6.28
N ALA A 153 -12.04 -6.20 5.69
CA ALA A 153 -11.94 -5.72 4.30
C ALA A 153 -10.94 -4.58 4.09
#